data_AF-A0A6V7LYQ6-F1
#
_entry.id   AF-A0A6V7LYQ6-F1
#
_cell.length_a   1.000
_cell.length_b   1.000
_cell.length_c   1.000
_cell.angle_alpha   90.00
_cell.angle_beta   90.00
_cell.angle_gamma   90.00
#
_symmetry.space_group_name_H-M   'P 1'
#
loop_
_entity.id
_entity.type
_entity.pdbx_description
1 polymer ?
#
loop_
_entity_poly.entity_id
_entity_poly.type
_entity_poly.pdbx_seq_one_letter_code
_entity_poly.pdbx_strand_id
1 'polypeptide(L)'
;HFRSFSHIMNLAVQDMLKMLKIESDEVESNQPEDNEDEDHCDDFNKELDDEDLDSSDDESLTEDLGEKTAKSLNPQTAISNLRKTFKMVKRSEKLQRVLKSFCDAAGVKYLKPTLDVTTRWHSTDKMLETAMAMRQGSELMWSQCKEVAMLKLNNKEWQLLGQIHDFLTDFASLSETLGKD
;
A
#
# COMPACT_ATOMS: atom_id res chain seq x y z
N HIS A 1 -24.87 -24.53 -14.91
CA HIS A 1 -23.53 -23.97 -15.14
C HIS A 1 -22.79 -23.99 -13.80
N PHE A 2 -21.97 -25.01 -13.54
CA PHE A 2 -21.21 -25.09 -12.29
C PHE A 2 -20.10 -24.03 -12.33
N ARG A 3 -19.99 -23.22 -11.28
CA ARG A 3 -18.83 -22.34 -11.10
C ARG A 3 -17.61 -23.24 -10.87
N SER A 4 -16.49 -22.94 -11.53
CA SER A 4 -15.25 -23.67 -11.28
C SER A 4 -14.83 -23.50 -9.82
N PHE A 5 -14.19 -24.52 -9.25
CA PHE A 5 -13.71 -24.47 -7.86
C PHE A 5 -12.84 -23.23 -7.62
N SER A 6 -11.96 -22.90 -8.57
CA SER A 6 -11.15 -21.67 -8.56
C SER A 6 -11.99 -20.39 -8.43
N HIS A 7 -13.16 -20.32 -9.09
CA HIS A 7 -14.05 -19.18 -8.97
C HIS A 7 -14.70 -19.11 -7.58
N ILE A 8 -15.08 -20.25 -6.99
CA ILE A 8 -15.62 -20.32 -5.62
C ILE A 8 -14.57 -19.85 -4.60
N MET A 9 -13.33 -20.35 -4.75
CA MET A 9 -12.21 -19.93 -3.90
C MET A 9 -11.92 -18.43 -4.04
N ASN A 10 -11.97 -17.90 -5.26
CA ASN A 10 -11.78 -16.47 -5.48
C ASN A 10 -12.86 -15.61 -4.81
N LEU A 11 -14.12 -16.07 -4.81
CA LEU A 11 -15.19 -15.39 -4.08
C LEU A 11 -14.97 -15.46 -2.57
N ALA A 12 -14.60 -16.63 -2.03
CA ALA A 12 -14.36 -16.79 -0.60
C ALA A 12 -13.20 -15.91 -0.09
N VAL A 13 -12.08 -15.88 -0.81
CA VAL A 13 -10.93 -15.03 -0.46
C VAL A 13 -11.30 -13.54 -0.55
N GLN A 14 -12.04 -13.14 -1.59
CA GLN A 14 -12.51 -11.76 -1.69
C GLN A 14 -13.44 -11.39 -0.55
N ASP A 15 -14.34 -12.29 -0.16
CA ASP A 15 -15.28 -12.06 0.93
C ASP A 15 -14.54 -11.93 2.26
N MET A 16 -13.54 -12.77 2.51
CA MET A 16 -12.68 -12.65 3.69
C MET A 16 -11.88 -11.33 3.69
N LEU A 17 -11.26 -10.96 2.56
CA LEU A 17 -10.55 -9.68 2.44
C LEU A 17 -11.50 -8.48 2.61
N LYS A 18 -12.79 -8.64 2.30
CA LYS A 18 -13.84 -7.65 2.59
C LYS A 18 -14.35 -7.72 4.03
N MET A 19 -14.40 -8.87 4.69
CA MET A 19 -14.77 -8.97 6.10
C MET A 19 -13.73 -8.27 6.98
N LEU A 20 -12.46 -8.34 6.59
CA LEU A 20 -11.39 -7.50 7.15
C LEU A 20 -11.65 -5.97 6.97
N LYS A 21 -12.62 -5.56 6.16
CA LYS A 21 -13.10 -4.16 6.02
C LYS A 21 -14.14 -3.80 7.08
N ILE A 22 -15.00 -4.75 7.49
CA ILE A 22 -16.22 -4.48 8.28
C ILE A 22 -15.93 -4.45 9.78
N GLU A 23 -14.97 -5.26 10.26
CA GLU A 23 -14.63 -5.33 11.69
C GLU A 23 -13.97 -4.04 12.24
N SER A 24 -13.78 -3.02 11.40
CA SER A 24 -13.22 -1.71 11.77
C SER A 24 -14.27 -0.58 11.91
N ASP A 25 -15.52 -0.81 11.51
CA ASP A 25 -16.55 0.24 11.40
C ASP A 25 -17.68 0.14 12.45
N GLU A 26 -17.61 -0.76 13.43
CA GLU A 26 -18.62 -0.79 14.52
C GLU A 26 -18.36 0.26 15.62
N VAL A 27 -18.54 1.54 15.26
CA VAL A 27 -19.10 2.57 16.16
C VAL A 27 -20.04 3.47 15.36
N GLU A 28 -21.30 3.06 15.24
CA GLU A 28 -22.46 3.89 14.81
C GLU A 28 -22.65 5.05 15.81
N SER A 29 -23.09 6.28 15.47
CA SER A 29 -24.28 6.64 14.68
C SER A 29 -24.40 8.18 14.53
N ASN A 30 -24.67 8.67 13.30
CA ASN A 30 -25.85 9.49 12.88
C ASN A 30 -25.57 10.46 11.70
N GLN A 31 -26.49 10.36 10.71
CA GLN A 31 -26.71 11.02 9.40
C GLN A 31 -26.83 12.58 9.41
N PRO A 32 -27.03 13.33 8.28
CA PRO A 32 -27.54 12.93 6.93
C PRO A 32 -26.86 13.56 5.68
N GLU A 33 -27.51 13.25 4.55
CA GLU A 33 -27.24 13.40 3.12
C GLU A 33 -26.98 14.80 2.55
N ASP A 34 -26.67 14.80 1.24
CA ASP A 34 -26.67 15.89 0.25
C ASP A 34 -25.39 16.74 0.12
N ASN A 35 -24.67 16.54 -0.99
CA ASN A 35 -24.74 17.44 -2.15
C ASN A 35 -23.83 16.90 -3.27
N GLU A 36 -24.45 16.64 -4.43
CA GLU A 36 -23.79 16.61 -5.72
C GLU A 36 -23.36 18.04 -6.05
N ASP A 37 -22.07 18.25 -6.34
CA ASP A 37 -21.52 19.27 -7.23
C ASP A 37 -20.01 19.34 -6.99
N GLU A 38 -19.19 19.00 -7.99
CA GLU A 38 -17.97 19.78 -8.27
C GLU A 38 -17.45 19.46 -9.68
N ASP A 39 -17.75 20.42 -10.54
CA ASP A 39 -17.25 20.64 -11.89
C ASP A 39 -15.81 21.21 -11.82
N HIS A 40 -15.04 20.96 -12.89
CA HIS A 40 -13.93 21.81 -13.38
C HIS A 40 -12.66 22.02 -12.50
N CYS A 41 -11.54 21.38 -12.85
CA CYS A 41 -10.36 21.90 -13.59
C CYS A 41 -9.22 22.38 -12.67
N ASP A 42 -8.01 21.84 -12.84
CA ASP A 42 -6.96 22.61 -13.49
C ASP A 42 -5.59 21.90 -13.56
N ASP A 43 -4.99 22.19 -14.70
CA ASP A 43 -3.67 21.89 -15.21
C ASP A 43 -2.57 22.50 -14.32
N PHE A 44 -1.74 21.66 -13.70
CA PHE A 44 -0.51 22.11 -13.04
C PHE A 44 0.70 21.69 -13.85
N ASN A 45 0.96 22.46 -14.90
CA ASN A 45 2.31 22.65 -15.43
C ASN A 45 2.80 24.03 -14.98
N LYS A 46 3.67 24.07 -13.96
CA LYS A 46 4.44 25.27 -13.66
C LYS A 46 5.86 24.91 -13.27
N GLU A 47 6.69 25.01 -14.30
CA GLU A 47 8.11 25.36 -14.32
C GLU A 47 8.45 26.32 -13.17
N LEU A 48 9.49 25.98 -12.39
CA LEU A 48 10.08 26.85 -11.38
C LEU A 48 11.55 27.02 -11.74
N ASP A 49 11.84 28.18 -12.33
CA ASP A 49 13.17 28.76 -12.43
C ASP A 49 13.50 29.56 -11.15
N ASP A 50 14.79 29.64 -10.90
CA ASP A 50 15.52 30.25 -9.78
C ASP A 50 15.24 31.76 -9.56
N GLU A 51 15.35 32.21 -8.30
CA GLU A 51 16.29 33.27 -7.85
C GLU A 51 16.05 33.74 -6.38
N ASP A 52 17.16 33.74 -5.63
CA ASP A 52 17.64 34.66 -4.58
C ASP A 52 16.89 35.02 -3.27
N LEU A 53 17.51 34.56 -2.16
CA LEU A 53 18.03 35.31 -0.99
C LEU A 53 17.35 36.63 -0.53
N ASP A 54 16.81 36.64 0.71
CA ASP A 54 17.25 37.58 1.76
C ASP A 54 16.88 37.07 3.18
N SER A 55 17.73 37.44 4.14
CA SER A 55 17.77 37.13 5.57
C SER A 55 16.84 38.04 6.39
N SER A 56 16.27 37.54 7.50
CA SER A 56 16.48 38.09 8.87
C SER A 56 15.54 37.48 9.94
N ASP A 57 16.07 37.48 11.16
CA ASP A 57 15.63 36.93 12.45
C ASP A 57 14.17 37.13 12.91
N ASP A 58 13.64 36.18 13.69
CA ASP A 58 13.36 36.33 15.15
C ASP A 58 12.34 35.29 15.67
N GLU A 59 12.49 34.95 16.95
CA GLU A 59 11.97 33.78 17.66
C GLU A 59 10.44 33.68 17.83
N SER A 60 9.94 32.45 17.95
CA SER A 60 8.88 32.09 18.91
C SER A 60 8.66 30.58 18.96
N LEU A 61 9.06 29.98 20.09
CA LEU A 61 8.61 28.66 20.56
C LEU A 61 7.08 28.65 20.69
N THR A 62 6.40 27.73 20.03
CA THR A 62 5.20 27.10 20.60
C THR A 62 5.15 25.61 20.28
N GLU A 63 4.79 24.89 21.32
CA GLU A 63 4.65 23.47 21.47
C GLU A 63 3.54 22.91 20.57
N ASP A 64 3.73 21.67 20.14
CA ASP A 64 2.77 20.56 20.30
C ASP A 64 2.82 19.63 19.07
N LEU A 65 3.89 18.84 19.00
CA LEU A 65 3.98 17.75 18.03
C LEU A 65 3.14 16.57 18.54
N GLY A 66 1.85 16.68 18.23
CA GLY A 66 1.14 15.63 17.51
C GLY A 66 1.23 14.25 18.13
N GLU A 67 0.41 14.09 19.17
CA GLU A 67 -0.26 12.86 19.56
C GLU A 67 -0.06 11.69 18.58
N LYS A 68 0.78 10.75 19.01
CA LYS A 68 0.94 9.43 18.42
C LYS A 68 -0.40 8.69 18.52
N THR A 69 -1.30 8.96 17.59
CA THR A 69 -2.48 8.12 17.39
C THR A 69 -1.96 6.73 17.05
N ALA A 70 -2.19 5.80 17.96
CA ALA A 70 -1.94 4.39 17.74
C ALA A 70 -2.75 3.98 16.51
N LYS A 71 -2.11 3.93 15.34
CA LYS A 71 -2.73 3.39 14.12
C LYS A 71 -3.27 2.01 14.47
N SER A 72 -4.60 1.91 14.53
CA SER A 72 -5.30 0.63 14.62
C SER A 72 -4.75 -0.28 13.53
N LEU A 73 -4.46 -1.52 13.89
CA LEU A 73 -3.89 -2.51 12.98
C LEU A 73 -4.95 -2.97 12.01
N ASN A 74 -5.04 -2.27 10.88
CA ASN A 74 -5.98 -2.59 9.84
C ASN A 74 -5.26 -3.25 8.64
N PRO A 75 -5.49 -4.54 8.35
CA PRO A 75 -4.89 -5.24 7.22
C PRO A 75 -5.18 -4.56 5.89
N GLN A 76 -6.37 -3.97 5.75
CA GLN A 76 -6.78 -3.29 4.53
C GLN A 76 -5.98 -2.00 4.32
N THR A 77 -5.70 -1.26 5.39
CA THR A 77 -4.83 -0.08 5.33
C THR A 77 -3.41 -0.48 4.95
N ALA A 78 -2.90 -1.60 5.47
CA ALA A 78 -1.58 -2.12 5.10
C ALA A 78 -1.51 -2.50 3.60
N ILE A 79 -2.48 -3.26 3.09
CA ILE A 79 -2.55 -3.63 1.67
C ILE A 79 -2.72 -2.38 0.79
N SER A 80 -3.57 -1.44 1.20
CA SER A 80 -3.82 -0.19 0.47
C SER A 80 -2.57 0.69 0.40
N ASN A 81 -1.85 0.86 1.50
CA ASN A 81 -0.60 1.62 1.56
C ASN A 81 0.49 0.98 0.70
N LEU A 82 0.59 -0.35 0.72
CA LEU A 82 1.51 -1.07 -0.14
C LEU A 82 1.16 -0.87 -1.62
N ARG A 83 -0.13 -1.04 -1.98
CA ARG A 83 -0.62 -0.83 -3.35
C ARG A 83 -0.36 0.59 -3.83
N LYS A 84 -0.60 1.60 -2.99
CA LYS A 84 -0.31 3.01 -3.29
C LYS A 84 1.18 3.23 -3.53
N THR A 85 2.04 2.68 -2.66
CA THR A 85 3.50 2.77 -2.79
C THR A 85 3.94 2.18 -4.14
N PHE A 86 3.51 0.96 -4.45
CA PHE A 86 3.89 0.28 -5.68
C PHE A 86 3.34 1.00 -6.92
N LYS A 87 2.15 1.61 -6.83
CA LYS A 87 1.57 2.41 -7.90
C LYS A 87 2.38 3.67 -8.17
N MET A 88 2.84 4.35 -7.12
CA MET A 88 3.71 5.53 -7.23
C MET A 88 5.07 5.16 -7.84
N VAL A 89 5.70 4.11 -7.32
CA VAL A 89 6.98 3.61 -7.85
C VAL A 89 6.82 3.22 -9.32
N LYS A 90 5.77 2.48 -9.69
CA LYS A 90 5.55 2.06 -11.09
C LYS A 90 5.36 3.24 -12.06
N ARG A 91 4.81 4.37 -11.59
CA ARG A 91 4.59 5.58 -12.39
C ARG A 91 5.83 6.47 -12.51
N SER A 92 6.70 6.47 -11.50
CA SER A 92 7.86 7.35 -11.44
C SER A 92 9.17 6.59 -11.68
N GLU A 93 9.83 6.84 -12.81
CA GLU A 93 11.15 6.25 -13.10
C GLU A 93 12.20 6.65 -12.06
N LYS A 94 12.08 7.86 -11.50
CA LYS A 94 12.92 8.33 -10.39
C LYS A 94 12.76 7.39 -9.19
N LEU A 95 11.52 7.12 -8.76
CA LEU A 95 11.25 6.23 -7.63
C LEU A 95 11.68 4.78 -7.91
N GLN A 96 11.57 4.29 -9.15
CA GLN A 96 12.08 2.95 -9.51
C GLN A 96 13.60 2.87 -9.33
N ARG A 97 14.34 3.86 -9.83
CA ARG A 97 15.80 3.93 -9.67
C ARG A 97 16.19 4.03 -8.20
N VAL A 98 15.46 4.83 -7.44
CA VAL A 98 15.69 4.98 -6.00
C VAL A 98 15.42 3.68 -5.24
N LEU A 99 14.27 3.03 -5.46
CA LEU A 99 13.97 1.73 -4.84
C LEU A 99 15.02 0.69 -5.21
N LYS A 100 15.42 0.62 -6.49
CA LYS A 100 16.48 -0.28 -6.93
C LYS A 100 17.80 -0.02 -6.21
N SER A 101 18.23 1.23 -6.11
CA SER A 101 19.43 1.62 -5.36
C SER A 101 19.36 1.22 -3.89
N PHE A 102 18.21 1.40 -3.24
CA PHE A 102 18.02 0.98 -1.85
C PHE A 102 17.97 -0.54 -1.68
N CYS A 103 17.40 -1.28 -2.63
CA CYS A 103 17.47 -2.73 -2.64
C CYS A 103 18.92 -3.22 -2.76
N ASP A 104 19.67 -2.64 -3.70
CA ASP A 104 21.09 -2.97 -3.91
C ASP A 104 21.92 -2.65 -2.66
N ALA A 105 21.67 -1.50 -2.01
CA ALA A 105 22.34 -1.10 -0.77
C ALA A 105 21.99 -1.98 0.44
N ALA A 106 20.75 -2.49 0.50
CA ALA A 106 20.32 -3.46 1.51
C ALA A 106 20.76 -4.90 1.20
N GLY A 107 21.39 -5.15 0.05
CA GLY A 107 21.77 -6.49 -0.38
C GLY A 107 20.59 -7.39 -0.75
N VAL A 108 19.41 -6.81 -1.04
CA VAL A 108 18.22 -7.55 -1.47
C VAL A 108 18.00 -7.42 -2.98
N LYS A 109 17.49 -8.48 -3.61
CA LYS A 109 17.23 -8.46 -5.04
C LYS A 109 16.07 -7.50 -5.36
N TYR A 110 16.34 -6.50 -6.19
CA TYR A 110 15.28 -5.68 -6.76
C TYR A 110 14.35 -6.51 -7.66
N LEU A 111 13.06 -6.46 -7.35
CA LEU A 111 11.98 -7.01 -8.16
C LEU A 111 11.11 -5.85 -8.65
N LYS A 112 10.65 -5.91 -9.90
CA LYS A 112 9.77 -4.87 -10.41
C LYS A 112 8.45 -4.90 -9.62
N PRO A 113 8.00 -3.78 -9.02
CA PRO A 113 6.74 -3.75 -8.28
C PRO A 113 5.56 -4.24 -9.13
N THR A 114 4.89 -5.28 -8.64
CA THR A 114 3.70 -5.86 -9.28
C THR A 114 2.47 -5.32 -8.58
N LEU A 115 1.53 -4.75 -9.35
CA LEU A 115 0.25 -4.33 -8.81
C LEU A 115 -0.72 -5.50 -8.84
N ASP A 116 -1.46 -5.67 -7.75
CA ASP A 116 -2.51 -6.65 -7.69
C ASP A 116 -3.76 -6.20 -8.46
N VAL A 117 -4.56 -7.19 -8.81
CA VAL A 117 -5.91 -7.07 -9.35
C VAL A 117 -6.83 -7.50 -8.22
N THR A 118 -7.59 -6.55 -7.67
CA THR A 118 -8.46 -6.76 -6.49
C THR A 118 -9.41 -7.94 -6.63
N THR A 119 -9.79 -8.29 -7.87
CA THR A 119 -10.70 -9.40 -8.15
C THR A 119 -10.02 -10.75 -8.33
N ARG A 120 -8.69 -10.85 -8.17
CA ARG A 120 -7.90 -12.07 -8.34
C ARG A 120 -6.87 -12.21 -7.22
N TRP A 121 -7.16 -13.04 -6.24
CA TRP A 121 -6.30 -13.24 -5.07
C TRP A 121 -4.85 -13.62 -5.41
N HIS A 122 -4.61 -14.40 -6.46
CA HIS A 122 -3.26 -14.75 -6.93
C HIS A 122 -2.39 -13.53 -7.26
N SER A 123 -3.00 -12.44 -7.71
CA SER A 123 -2.26 -11.21 -8.00
C SER A 123 -1.93 -10.41 -6.74
N THR A 124 -2.79 -10.50 -5.72
CA THR A 124 -2.52 -9.96 -4.38
C THR A 124 -1.38 -10.74 -3.74
N ASP A 125 -1.41 -12.06 -3.81
CA ASP A 125 -0.34 -12.94 -3.35
C ASP A 125 1.03 -12.56 -3.94
N LYS A 126 1.13 -12.46 -5.27
CA LYS A 126 2.37 -12.03 -5.97
C LYS A 126 2.84 -10.62 -5.58
N MET A 127 1.91 -9.70 -5.33
CA MET A 127 2.26 -8.36 -4.85
C MET A 127 2.88 -8.43 -3.45
N LEU A 128 2.31 -9.24 -2.55
CA LEU A 128 2.82 -9.45 -1.20
C LEU A 128 4.18 -10.15 -1.21
N GLU A 129 4.34 -11.21 -2.00
CA GLU A 129 5.62 -11.90 -2.21
C GLU A 129 6.72 -10.93 -2.66
N THR A 130 6.42 -10.13 -3.69
CA THR A 130 7.34 -9.11 -4.23
C THR A 130 7.70 -8.06 -3.17
N ALA A 131 6.72 -7.62 -2.38
CA ALA A 131 6.94 -6.64 -1.31
C ALA A 131 7.80 -7.17 -0.17
N MET A 132 7.58 -8.42 0.24
CA MET A 132 8.36 -9.04 1.30
C MET A 132 9.81 -9.28 0.89
N ALA A 133 10.04 -9.70 -0.36
CA ALA A 133 11.39 -9.85 -0.90
C ALA A 133 12.18 -8.53 -0.92
N MET A 134 11.50 -7.39 -1.08
CA MET A 134 12.10 -6.06 -1.10
C MET A 134 11.84 -5.25 0.18
N ARG A 135 11.48 -5.90 1.28
CA ARG A 135 11.08 -5.22 2.52
C ARG A 135 12.12 -4.21 3.00
N GLN A 136 13.38 -4.64 3.09
CA GLN A 136 14.48 -3.79 3.59
C GLN A 136 14.70 -2.57 2.69
N GLY A 137 14.71 -2.77 1.37
CA GLY A 137 14.81 -1.66 0.41
C GLY A 137 13.62 -0.70 0.48
N SER A 138 12.41 -1.22 0.72
CA SER A 138 11.20 -0.42 0.88
C SER A 138 11.22 0.39 2.18
N GLU A 139 11.70 -0.18 3.29
CA GLU A 139 11.86 0.52 4.57
C GLU A 139 12.88 1.67 4.49
N LEU A 140 13.99 1.46 3.77
CA LEU A 140 14.97 2.51 3.48
C LEU A 140 14.34 3.61 2.61
N MET A 141 13.66 3.23 1.53
CA MET A 141 12.99 4.19 0.64
C MET A 141 11.97 5.05 1.40
N TRP A 142 11.10 4.45 2.22
CA TRP A 142 10.14 5.20 3.03
C TRP A 142 10.79 6.13 4.05
N SER A 143 11.99 5.81 4.51
CA SER A 143 12.70 6.64 5.48
C SER A 143 13.44 7.82 4.83
N GLN A 144 13.78 7.71 3.53
CA GLN A 144 14.56 8.73 2.79
C GLN A 144 13.71 9.56 1.82
N CYS A 145 12.56 9.05 1.36
CA CYS A 145 11.72 9.71 0.37
C CYS A 145 10.41 10.22 0.99
N LYS A 146 10.29 11.54 1.16
CA LYS A 146 9.10 12.21 1.71
C LYS A 146 7.81 11.84 0.95
N GLU A 147 7.90 11.69 -0.37
CA GLU A 147 6.79 11.34 -1.28
C GLU A 147 6.06 10.05 -0.87
N VAL A 148 6.78 9.06 -0.33
CA VAL A 148 6.22 7.75 0.04
C VAL A 148 6.25 7.49 1.55
N ALA A 149 6.87 8.38 2.34
CA ALA A 149 7.04 8.21 3.79
C ALA A 149 5.72 8.05 4.54
N MET A 150 4.65 8.72 4.10
CA MET A 150 3.32 8.63 4.72
C MET A 150 2.67 7.24 4.57
N LEU A 151 3.13 6.45 3.60
CA LEU A 151 2.65 5.08 3.32
C LEU A 151 3.47 4.00 4.02
N LYS A 152 4.42 4.40 4.88
CA LYS A 152 5.29 3.49 5.60
C LYS A 152 4.49 2.52 6.47
N LEU A 153 4.79 1.24 6.30
CA LEU A 153 4.23 0.16 7.11
C LEU A 153 5.04 -0.02 8.40
N ASN A 154 4.33 -0.31 9.49
CA ASN A 154 4.91 -0.70 10.76
C ASN A 154 5.20 -2.22 10.80
N ASN A 155 5.95 -2.67 11.81
CA ASN A 155 6.33 -4.08 11.93
C ASN A 155 5.14 -5.04 12.05
N LYS A 156 4.07 -4.62 12.74
CA LYS A 156 2.89 -5.46 12.92
C LYS A 156 2.05 -5.54 11.63
N GLU A 157 1.98 -4.47 10.85
CA GLU A 157 1.40 -4.48 9.50
C GLU A 157 2.18 -5.42 8.58
N TRP A 158 3.52 -5.42 8.63
CA TRP A 158 4.33 -6.40 7.90
C TRP A 158 4.06 -7.84 8.31
N GLN A 159 3.91 -8.11 9.61
CA GLN A 159 3.54 -9.45 10.11
C GLN A 159 2.17 -9.88 9.57
N LEU A 160 1.21 -8.97 9.59
CA LEU A 160 -0.14 -9.23 9.08
C LEU A 160 -0.14 -9.50 7.57
N LEU A 161 0.62 -8.74 6.79
CA LEU A 161 0.80 -9.01 5.36
C LEU A 161 1.45 -10.37 5.10
N GLY A 162 2.40 -10.79 5.95
CA GLY A 162 2.99 -12.12 5.91
C GLY A 162 1.96 -13.22 6.15
N GLN A 163 1.14 -13.08 7.19
CA GLN A 163 0.06 -14.03 7.48
C GLN A 163 -0.95 -14.16 6.32
N ILE A 164 -1.28 -13.03 5.68
CA ILE A 164 -2.16 -13.04 4.50
C ILE A 164 -1.49 -13.75 3.33
N HIS A 165 -0.21 -13.52 3.08
CA HIS A 165 0.53 -14.22 2.02
C HIS A 165 0.62 -15.73 2.26
N ASP A 166 0.95 -16.16 3.48
CA ASP A 166 1.01 -17.58 3.84
C ASP A 166 -0.34 -18.25 3.58
N PHE A 167 -1.42 -17.62 4.05
CA PHE A 167 -2.79 -18.07 3.80
C PHE A 167 -3.08 -18.17 2.29
N LEU A 168 -2.76 -17.14 1.50
CA LEU A 168 -3.00 -17.14 0.05
C LEU A 168 -2.18 -18.20 -0.69
N THR A 169 -0.95 -18.45 -0.26
CA THR A 169 -0.04 -19.45 -0.84
C THR A 169 -0.59 -20.86 -0.65
N ASP A 170 -1.18 -21.15 0.51
CA ASP A 170 -1.85 -22.43 0.75
C ASP A 170 -2.95 -22.69 -0.29
N PHE A 171 -3.75 -21.68 -0.63
CA PHE A 171 -4.76 -21.81 -1.69
C PHE A 171 -4.17 -21.98 -3.09
N ALA A 172 -3.01 -21.40 -3.38
CA ALA A 172 -2.29 -21.60 -4.64
C ALA A 172 -1.89 -23.07 -4.79
N SER A 173 -1.27 -23.63 -3.76
CA SER A 173 -0.85 -25.03 -3.76
C SER A 173 -2.03 -26.00 -3.89
N LEU A 174 -3.15 -25.72 -3.20
CA LEU A 174 -4.37 -26.52 -3.28
C LEU A 174 -5.03 -26.43 -4.67
N SER A 175 -5.08 -25.23 -5.25
CA SER A 175 -5.65 -25.02 -6.58
C SER A 175 -4.85 -25.72 -7.69
N GLU A 176 -3.53 -25.73 -7.58
CA GLU A 176 -2.65 -26.45 -8.51
C GLU A 176 -2.74 -27.97 -8.38
N THR A 177 -3.00 -28.47 -7.17
CA THR A 177 -3.15 -29.91 -6.92
C THR A 177 -4.50 -30.41 -7.44
N LEU A 178 -5.58 -29.68 -7.18
CA LEU A 178 -6.95 -30.04 -7.58
C LEU A 178 -7.26 -29.77 -9.07
N GLY A 179 -6.46 -28.93 -9.73
CA GLY A 179 -6.65 -28.58 -11.15
C GLY A 179 -5.91 -29.50 -12.14
N LYS A 180 -5.21 -30.54 -11.66
CA LYS A 180 -4.42 -31.47 -12.47
C LYS A 180 -5.16 -32.75 -12.88
N ASP A 181 -6.43 -32.89 -12.51
CA ASP A 181 -7.30 -34.01 -12.91
C ASP A 181 -8.11 -33.70 -14.18
#